data_AF-A0A2V4BAX9-F1
#
_entry.id   AF-A0A2V4BAX9-F1
#
_cell.length_a   1.000
_cell.length_b   1.000
_cell.length_c   1.000
_cell.angle_alpha   90.00
_cell.angle_beta   90.00
_cell.angle_gamma   90.00
#
_symmetry.space_group_name_H-M   'P 1'
#
loop_
_entity.id
_entity.type
_entity.pdbx_description
1 polymer ?
#
loop_
_entity_poly.entity_id
_entity_poly.type
_entity_poly.pdbx_seq_one_letter_code
_entity_poly.pdbx_strand_id
1 'polypeptide(L)'
;MSVPGQSTTTSSPGPSGGVNAPGGYTADTGAMASQAKAINDAAEDAQDEVKDLAPAKVTEAEFGTAHTQWGADFTAAIDELGKGANAMCTSLIGLAQSIGSAGDQYAAAESEQASAATQSGSGM
;
A
#
# COMPACT_ATOMS: atom_id res chain seq x y z
N MET A 1 -20.01 -44.30 -33.48
CA MET A 1 -20.18 -43.91 -32.06
C MET A 1 -20.74 -42.51 -32.03
N SER A 2 -21.99 -42.35 -31.60
CA SER A 2 -22.65 -41.05 -31.43
C SER A 2 -22.49 -40.57 -29.99
N VAL A 3 -22.28 -39.27 -29.81
CA VAL A 3 -22.67 -38.56 -28.58
C VAL A 3 -23.53 -37.36 -28.99
N PRO A 4 -24.77 -37.24 -28.49
CA PRO A 4 -25.68 -36.12 -28.74
C PRO A 4 -25.60 -35.05 -27.64
N GLY A 5 -25.77 -33.77 -28.01
CA GLY A 5 -25.79 -32.63 -27.10
C GLY A 5 -25.94 -31.32 -27.87
N GLN A 6 -27.18 -30.95 -28.11
CA GLN A 6 -27.65 -29.86 -28.97
C GLN A 6 -27.52 -28.48 -28.30
N SER A 7 -27.06 -27.47 -29.03
CA SER A 7 -27.73 -26.15 -29.08
C SER A 7 -27.14 -25.30 -30.20
N THR A 8 -27.79 -25.38 -31.35
CA THR A 8 -27.74 -24.36 -32.39
C THR A 8 -28.43 -23.10 -31.88
N THR A 9 -27.67 -22.04 -31.66
CA THR A 9 -28.19 -20.67 -31.75
C THR A 9 -27.36 -19.93 -32.79
N THR A 10 -27.92 -19.86 -33.99
CA THR A 10 -27.59 -18.87 -35.00
C THR A 10 -27.90 -17.48 -34.43
N SER A 11 -26.91 -16.60 -34.37
CA SER A 11 -27.13 -15.15 -34.33
C SER A 11 -25.94 -14.44 -35.01
N SER A 12 -26.24 -13.94 -36.22
CA SER A 12 -25.59 -12.90 -37.02
C SER A 12 -24.06 -12.69 -37.01
N PRO A 13 -23.40 -12.65 -38.18
CA PRO A 13 -22.14 -11.91 -38.34
C PRO A 13 -22.46 -10.41 -38.44
N GLY A 14 -22.22 -9.67 -37.35
CA GLY A 14 -22.28 -8.19 -37.28
C GLY A 14 -20.95 -7.62 -36.78
N PRO A 15 -20.60 -6.36 -37.11
CA PRO A 15 -19.29 -5.98 -37.61
C PRO A 15 -18.18 -6.00 -36.54
N SER A 16 -17.05 -6.56 -36.97
CA SER A 16 -15.71 -6.26 -36.46
C SER A 16 -15.51 -4.75 -36.41
N GLY A 17 -15.12 -4.19 -35.26
CA GLY A 17 -14.87 -2.75 -35.20
C GLY A 17 -14.65 -2.14 -33.81
N GLY A 18 -14.10 -2.86 -32.85
CA GLY A 18 -13.59 -2.25 -31.63
C GLY A 18 -12.33 -3.00 -31.24
N VAL A 19 -11.17 -2.37 -31.39
CA VAL A 19 -9.95 -2.96 -30.82
C VAL A 19 -10.17 -2.98 -29.32
N ASN A 20 -10.41 -4.16 -28.74
CA ASN A 20 -10.20 -4.30 -27.30
C ASN A 20 -8.74 -3.91 -27.10
N ALA A 21 -8.50 -2.83 -26.35
CA ALA A 21 -7.15 -2.48 -25.93
C ALA A 21 -6.49 -3.78 -25.44
N PRO A 22 -5.28 -4.12 -25.92
CA PRO A 22 -4.58 -5.29 -25.41
C PRO A 22 -4.66 -5.21 -23.89
N GLY A 23 -4.97 -6.32 -23.21
CA GLY A 23 -4.92 -6.41 -21.76
C GLY A 23 -3.49 -6.20 -21.29
N GLY A 24 -2.97 -4.99 -21.48
CA GLY A 24 -1.74 -4.48 -20.95
C GLY A 24 -1.94 -4.39 -19.46
N TYR A 25 -0.88 -4.71 -18.73
CA TYR A 25 -0.81 -4.76 -17.27
C TYR A 25 -1.58 -3.62 -16.62
N THR A 26 -2.88 -3.82 -16.36
CA THR A 26 -3.68 -2.87 -15.59
C THR A 26 -3.08 -2.86 -14.21
N ALA A 27 -2.59 -1.71 -13.77
CA ALA A 27 -2.14 -1.57 -12.39
C ALA A 27 -3.29 -1.98 -11.49
N ASP A 28 -3.04 -2.91 -10.55
CA ASP A 28 -4.03 -3.27 -9.54
C ASP A 28 -4.06 -2.15 -8.48
N THR A 29 -4.68 -1.03 -8.86
CA THR A 29 -4.78 0.18 -8.04
C THR A 29 -5.57 -0.09 -6.77
N GLY A 30 -6.49 -1.06 -6.79
CA GLY A 30 -7.18 -1.57 -5.61
C GLY A 30 -6.23 -2.24 -4.62
N ALA A 31 -5.36 -3.13 -5.09
CA ALA A 31 -4.31 -3.72 -4.25
C ALA A 31 -3.32 -2.66 -3.73
N MET A 32 -2.91 -1.70 -4.55
CA MET A 32 -2.03 -0.61 -4.12
C MET A 32 -2.65 0.22 -2.99
N ALA A 33 -3.92 0.62 -3.13
CA ALA A 33 -4.63 1.38 -2.10
C ALA A 33 -4.78 0.58 -0.80
N SER A 34 -5.12 -0.71 -0.90
CA SER A 34 -5.25 -1.60 0.26
C SER A 34 -3.92 -1.78 1.01
N GLN A 35 -2.82 -2.01 0.27
CA GLN A 35 -1.50 -2.18 0.86
C GLN A 35 -0.96 -0.86 1.43
N ALA A 36 -1.17 0.27 0.75
CA ALA A 36 -0.85 1.58 1.29
C ALA A 36 -1.54 1.82 2.64
N LYS A 37 -2.84 1.51 2.72
CA LYS A 37 -3.59 1.61 3.96
C LYS A 37 -3.02 0.69 5.05
N ALA A 38 -2.74 -0.58 4.73
CA ALA A 38 -2.18 -1.51 5.70
C ALA A 38 -0.81 -1.07 6.25
N ILE A 39 0.05 -0.51 5.39
CA ILE A 39 1.36 0.04 5.81
C ILE A 39 1.16 1.26 6.72
N ASN A 40 0.25 2.16 6.36
CA ASN A 40 -0.05 3.35 7.17
C ASN A 40 -0.63 2.97 8.54
N ASP A 41 -1.66 2.12 8.57
CA ASP A 41 -2.30 1.66 9.82
C ASP A 41 -1.24 0.98 10.73
N ALA A 42 -0.42 0.07 10.19
CA ALA A 42 0.62 -0.60 10.98
C ALA A 42 1.73 0.35 11.46
N ALA A 43 2.08 1.37 10.67
CA ALA A 43 3.07 2.36 11.07
C ALA A 43 2.54 3.33 12.14
N GLU A 44 1.25 3.67 12.10
CA GLU A 44 0.57 4.46 13.13
C GLU A 44 0.48 3.68 14.45
N ASP A 45 0.07 2.41 14.40
CA ASP A 45 0.04 1.52 15.57
C ASP A 45 1.44 1.38 16.20
N ALA A 46 2.48 1.15 15.38
CA ALA A 46 3.86 1.06 15.85
C ALA A 46 4.36 2.38 16.42
N GLN A 47 4.01 3.52 15.82
CA GLN A 47 4.37 4.84 16.34
C GLN A 47 3.77 5.08 17.73
N ASP A 48 2.55 4.60 17.93
CA ASP A 48 1.88 4.63 19.23
C ASP A 48 2.59 3.76 20.27
N GLU A 49 3.19 2.64 19.90
CA GLU A 49 4.02 1.85 20.84
C GLU A 49 5.39 2.51 21.10
N VAL A 50 5.98 3.18 20.10
CA VAL A 50 7.26 3.87 20.25
C VAL A 50 7.19 5.01 21.26
N LYS A 51 6.04 5.69 21.39
CA LYS A 51 5.84 6.73 22.42
C LYS A 51 5.96 6.16 23.84
N ASP A 52 5.78 4.86 24.02
CA ASP A 52 5.93 4.18 25.31
C ASP A 52 7.36 3.75 25.61
N LEU A 53 8.25 3.72 24.60
CA LEU A 53 9.67 3.44 24.78
C LEU A 53 10.41 4.64 25.40
N ALA A 54 10.07 5.87 25.02
CA ALA A 54 10.76 7.07 25.46
C ALA A 54 9.82 8.02 26.22
N PRO A 55 10.21 8.53 27.40
CA PRO A 55 11.49 8.33 28.07
C PRO A 55 11.60 6.97 28.77
N ALA A 56 12.83 6.50 28.96
CA ALA A 56 13.10 5.30 29.74
C ALA A 56 12.43 5.40 31.12
N LYS A 57 11.52 4.46 31.42
CA LYS A 57 10.72 4.46 32.65
C LYS A 57 11.49 3.97 33.89
N VAL A 58 12.81 3.77 33.77
CA VAL A 58 13.69 3.26 34.83
C VAL A 58 14.47 4.42 35.45
N THR A 59 14.28 4.65 36.75
CA THR A 59 15.09 5.61 37.52
C THR A 59 16.47 5.02 37.86
N GLU A 60 17.46 5.87 38.16
CA GLU A 60 18.79 5.40 38.61
C GLU A 60 18.73 4.43 39.80
N ALA A 61 17.77 4.66 40.73
CA ALA A 61 17.55 3.78 41.88
C ALA A 61 17.02 2.40 41.47
N GLU A 62 16.22 2.33 40.42
CA GLU A 62 15.66 1.08 39.86
C GLU A 62 16.64 0.36 38.93
N PHE A 63 17.60 1.08 38.34
CA PHE A 63 18.65 0.49 37.51
C PHE A 63 19.59 -0.43 38.30
N GLY A 64 19.68 -0.21 39.62
CA GLY A 64 20.43 -1.04 40.55
C GLY A 64 21.75 -0.41 41.01
N THR A 65 22.10 -0.67 42.26
CA THR A 65 23.21 0.01 42.97
C THR A 65 24.61 -0.41 42.51
N ALA A 66 24.76 -1.57 41.87
CA ALA A 66 26.05 -2.08 41.42
C ALA A 66 26.50 -1.54 40.04
N HIS A 67 25.57 -1.00 39.25
CA HIS A 67 25.79 -0.65 37.84
C HIS A 67 25.32 0.77 37.49
N THR A 68 25.16 1.62 38.50
CA THR A 68 24.68 3.01 38.37
C THR A 68 25.43 3.83 37.32
N GLN A 69 26.73 3.57 37.13
CA GLN A 69 27.55 4.21 36.09
C GLN A 69 27.05 4.02 34.66
N TRP A 70 26.23 3.00 34.39
CA TRP A 70 25.65 2.71 33.07
C TRP A 70 24.21 3.20 32.91
N GLY A 71 23.59 3.72 33.98
CA GLY A 71 22.18 4.16 33.95
C GLY A 71 21.96 5.28 32.93
N ALA A 72 22.87 6.25 32.88
CA ALA A 72 22.82 7.33 31.90
C ALA A 72 22.94 6.82 30.45
N ASP A 73 23.88 5.90 30.19
CA ASP A 73 24.07 5.30 28.87
C ASP A 73 22.85 4.49 28.44
N PHE A 74 22.23 3.76 29.37
CA PHE A 74 20.98 3.04 29.11
C PHE A 74 19.84 3.99 28.73
N THR A 75 19.61 5.04 29.52
CA THR A 75 18.57 6.03 29.22
C THR A 75 18.82 6.70 27.87
N ALA A 76 20.07 7.06 27.57
CA ALA A 76 20.44 7.63 26.28
C ALA A 76 20.19 6.66 25.11
N ALA A 77 20.52 5.38 25.28
CA ALA A 77 20.30 4.37 24.26
C ALA A 77 18.80 4.13 23.98
N ILE A 78 17.96 4.12 25.01
CA ILE A 78 16.50 3.98 24.87
C ILE A 78 15.90 5.21 24.17
N ASP A 79 16.37 6.42 24.52
CA ASP A 79 15.93 7.65 23.85
C ASP A 79 16.32 7.66 22.35
N GLU A 80 17.54 7.23 22.03
CA GLU A 80 17.99 7.12 20.64
C GLU A 80 17.21 6.05 19.87
N LEU A 81 16.90 4.92 20.51
CA LEU A 81 16.06 3.87 19.92
C LEU A 81 14.64 4.39 19.63
N GLY A 82 14.05 5.13 20.58
CA GLY A 82 12.73 5.74 20.41
C GLY A 82 12.70 6.75 19.24
N LYS A 83 13.73 7.61 19.13
CA LYS A 83 13.86 8.54 17.99
C LYS A 83 13.97 7.82 16.66
N GLY A 84 14.84 6.80 16.58
CA GLY A 84 15.04 6.01 15.37
C GLY A 84 13.76 5.29 14.95
N ALA A 85 13.06 4.67 15.89
CA ALA A 85 11.81 3.97 15.62
C ALA A 85 10.70 4.94 15.16
N ASN A 86 10.59 6.12 15.77
CA ASN A 86 9.62 7.14 15.35
C ASN A 86 9.92 7.67 13.94
N ALA A 87 11.20 7.89 13.62
CA ALA A 87 11.63 8.30 12.28
C ALA A 87 11.32 7.22 11.22
N MET A 88 11.47 5.95 11.57
CA MET A 88 11.10 4.83 10.72
C MET A 88 9.59 4.79 10.46
N CYS A 89 8.75 4.91 11.51
CA CYS A 89 7.29 4.96 11.36
C CYS A 89 6.86 6.13 10.45
N THR A 90 7.43 7.31 10.66
CA THR A 90 7.18 8.49 9.81
C THR A 90 7.54 8.22 8.34
N SER A 91 8.66 7.54 8.10
CA SER A 91 9.10 7.19 6.74
C SER A 91 8.15 6.17 6.08
N LEU A 92 7.66 5.19 6.84
CA LEU A 92 6.69 4.20 6.36
C LEU A 92 5.33 4.84 6.03
N ILE A 93 4.86 5.79 6.85
CA ILE A 93 3.65 6.57 6.56
C ILE A 93 3.84 7.37 5.25
N GLY A 94 4.98 8.03 5.07
CA GLY A 94 5.29 8.73 3.82
C GLY A 94 5.33 7.81 2.60
N LEU A 95 5.90 6.61 2.75
CA LEU A 95 5.87 5.58 1.71
C LEU A 95 4.44 5.17 1.37
N ALA A 96 3.60 4.87 2.36
CA ALA A 96 2.20 4.52 2.15
C ALA A 96 1.45 5.61 1.37
N GLN A 97 1.62 6.87 1.73
CA GLN A 97 1.02 8.01 1.01
C GLN A 97 1.48 8.08 -0.45
N SER A 98 2.77 7.84 -0.72
CA SER A 98 3.29 7.82 -2.09
C SER A 98 2.70 6.68 -2.93
N ILE A 99 2.51 5.50 -2.33
CA ILE A 99 1.89 4.35 -3.00
C ILE A 99 0.42 4.66 -3.31
N GLY A 100 -0.33 5.21 -2.34
CA GLY A 100 -1.71 5.63 -2.55
C GLY A 100 -1.85 6.64 -3.69
N SER A 101 -1.02 7.69 -3.69
CA SER A 101 -1.00 8.71 -4.75
C SER A 101 -0.64 8.14 -6.13
N ALA A 102 0.29 7.18 -6.19
CA ALA A 102 0.60 6.50 -7.44
C ALA A 102 -0.59 5.65 -7.93
N GLY A 103 -1.29 4.96 -7.03
CA GLY A 103 -2.50 4.20 -7.32
C GLY A 103 -3.59 5.07 -7.96
N ASP A 104 -3.85 6.25 -7.40
CA ASP A 104 -4.83 7.21 -7.93
C ASP A 104 -4.45 7.71 -9.34
N GLN A 105 -3.15 8.00 -9.56
CA GLN A 105 -2.65 8.43 -10.87
C GLN A 105 -2.82 7.34 -11.93
N TYR A 106 -2.51 6.08 -11.60
CA TYR A 106 -2.75 4.97 -12.52
C TYR A 106 -4.24 4.78 -12.81
N ALA A 107 -5.11 4.88 -11.80
CA ALA A 107 -6.55 4.76 -12.00
C ALA A 107 -7.11 5.85 -12.92
N ALA A 108 -6.64 7.09 -12.77
CA ALA A 108 -7.02 8.20 -13.64
C ALA A 108 -6.54 7.98 -15.09
N ALA A 109 -5.28 7.57 -15.28
CA ALA A 109 -4.73 7.31 -16.60
C ALA A 109 -5.46 6.18 -17.35
N GLU A 110 -5.83 5.10 -16.63
CA GLU A 110 -6.62 4.01 -17.20
C GLU A 110 -8.04 4.47 -17.60
N SER A 111 -8.68 5.32 -16.78
CA SER A 111 -9.99 5.88 -17.09
C SER A 111 -9.97 6.80 -18.32
N GLU A 112 -8.95 7.65 -18.44
CA GLU A 112 -8.73 8.51 -19.62
C GLU A 112 -8.51 7.68 -20.89
N GLN A 113 -7.67 6.64 -20.81
CA GLN A 113 -7.41 5.74 -21.95
C GLN A 113 -8.68 4.97 -22.37
N ALA A 114 -9.44 4.44 -21.41
CA ALA A 114 -10.71 3.75 -21.69
C ALA A 114 -11.73 4.68 -22.38
N SER A 115 -11.79 5.95 -21.93
CA SER A 115 -12.68 6.96 -22.52
C SER A 115 -12.25 7.32 -23.93
N ALA A 116 -10.94 7.54 -24.17
CA ALA A 116 -10.40 7.83 -25.49
C ALA A 116 -10.61 6.66 -26.47
N ALA A 117 -10.47 5.41 -26.01
CA ALA A 117 -10.74 4.22 -26.81
C ALA A 117 -12.23 4.12 -27.19
N THR A 118 -13.14 4.37 -26.23
CA THR A 118 -14.59 4.38 -26.46
C THR A 118 -15.01 5.48 -27.44
N GLN A 119 -14.43 6.67 -27.32
CA GLN A 119 -14.70 7.78 -28.23
C GLN A 119 -14.14 7.52 -29.63
N SER A 120 -12.95 6.91 -29.73
CA SER A 120 -12.37 6.53 -31.03
C SER A 120 -13.16 5.40 -31.71
N GLY A 121 -13.73 4.48 -30.94
CA GLY A 121 -14.57 3.38 -31.46
C GLY A 121 -16.00 3.79 -31.81
N SER A 122 -16.55 4.84 -31.21
CA SER A 122 -17.91 5.36 -31.50
C SER A 122 -17.97 6.38 -32.64
N GLY A 123 -16.81 6.73 -33.23
CA GLY A 123 -16.69 7.61 -34.39
C GLY A 123 -16.61 6.91 -35.76
N MET A 124 -16.76 5.57 -35.81
CA MET A 124 -16.89 4.75 -37.02
C MET A 124 -18.33 4.23 -37.17
#